data_AF-E3RYH6-F1
#
_entry.id   AF-E3RYH6-F1
#
_cell.length_a   1.000
_cell.length_b   1.000
_cell.length_c   1.000
_cell.angle_alpha   90.00
_cell.angle_beta   90.00
_cell.angle_gamma   90.00
#
_symmetry.space_group_name_H-M   'P 1'
#
loop_
_entity.id
_entity.type
_entity.pdbx_description
1 polymer ?
#
loop_
_entity_poly.entity_id
_entity_poly.type
_entity_poly.pdbx_seq_one_letter_code
_entity_poly.pdbx_strand_id
1 'polypeptide(L)'
;MLKGKASAYYYNYIALLNLDYESIIKRLGEYFYTSENYQMFLSEWRTIMLKDVIANNPDKTLTQCLDIVIDKLQLLHQAMTQQNGPSERALANQLISACQGVEACSAVLIRPASTFEAVASELRNA
;
A
#
# COMPACT_ATOMS: atom_id res chain seq x y z
N MET A 1 -11.48 -9.18 13.48
CA MET A 1 -10.87 -9.14 14.83
C MET A 1 -9.53 -8.43 14.76
N LEU A 2 -9.22 -7.58 15.75
CA LEU A 2 -7.89 -6.97 15.90
C LEU A 2 -6.83 -8.07 16.12
N LYS A 3 -5.59 -7.82 15.68
CA LYS A 3 -4.49 -8.77 15.80
C LYS A 3 -3.22 -8.06 16.28
N GLY A 4 -2.30 -8.82 16.86
CA GLY A 4 -0.97 -8.34 17.26
C GLY A 4 -1.02 -7.08 18.13
N LYS A 5 -0.19 -6.08 17.79
CA LYS A 5 -0.06 -4.82 18.53
C LYS A 5 -1.38 -4.06 18.66
N ALA A 6 -2.26 -4.11 17.66
CA ALA A 6 -3.57 -3.45 17.70
C ALA A 6 -4.49 -4.08 18.75
N SER A 7 -4.49 -5.41 18.86
CA SER A 7 -5.25 -6.10 19.89
C SER A 7 -4.71 -5.81 21.29
N ALA A 8 -3.38 -5.83 21.46
CA ALA A 8 -2.75 -5.51 22.74
C ALA A 8 -3.06 -4.07 23.18
N TYR A 9 -2.92 -3.10 22.28
CA TYR A 9 -3.22 -1.70 22.59
C TYR A 9 -4.71 -1.50 22.95
N TYR A 10 -5.61 -2.13 22.21
CA TYR A 10 -7.04 -2.04 22.49
C TYR A 10 -7.38 -2.56 23.90
N TYR A 11 -6.97 -3.77 24.26
CA TYR A 11 -7.33 -4.36 25.55
C TYR A 11 -6.63 -3.67 26.74
N ASN A 12 -5.40 -3.21 26.57
CA ASN A 12 -4.64 -2.59 27.66
C ASN A 12 -5.04 -1.13 27.93
N TYR A 13 -5.47 -0.39 26.89
CA TYR A 13 -5.62 1.07 27.00
C TYR A 13 -6.97 1.62 26.55
N ILE A 14 -7.78 0.87 25.78
CA ILE A 14 -9.05 1.37 25.22
C ILE A 14 -10.25 0.69 25.86
N ALA A 15 -10.22 -0.64 26.03
CA ALA A 15 -11.35 -1.44 26.50
C ALA A 15 -11.88 -1.01 27.88
N LEU A 16 -11.01 -0.40 28.71
CA LEU A 16 -11.34 0.07 30.05
C LEU A 16 -12.01 1.45 30.08
N LEU A 17 -12.04 2.18 28.96
CA LEU A 17 -12.41 3.60 28.92
C LEU A 17 -13.91 3.85 28.62
N ASN A 18 -14.72 2.81 28.49
CA ASN A 18 -16.16 2.88 28.16
C ASN A 18 -16.49 3.88 27.03
N LEU A 19 -15.69 3.83 25.96
CA LEU A 19 -15.80 4.73 24.82
C LEU A 19 -16.82 4.21 23.81
N ASP A 20 -17.48 5.12 23.12
CA ASP A 20 -18.27 4.80 21.93
C ASP A 20 -17.37 4.30 20.79
N TYR A 21 -18.01 3.73 19.76
CA TYR A 21 -17.31 3.16 18.62
C TYR A 21 -16.43 4.17 17.87
N GLU A 22 -16.89 5.40 17.65
CA GLU A 22 -16.12 6.42 16.92
C GLU A 22 -14.89 6.84 17.71
N SER A 23 -15.03 7.03 19.02
CA SER A 23 -13.94 7.34 19.95
C SER A 23 -12.88 6.23 19.99
N ILE A 24 -13.30 4.96 19.93
CA ILE A 24 -12.39 3.80 19.83
C ILE A 24 -11.59 3.85 18.53
N ILE A 25 -12.27 4.05 17.39
CA ILE A 25 -11.62 4.11 16.07
C ILE A 25 -10.63 5.28 16.02
N LYS A 26 -11.03 6.45 16.52
CA LYS A 26 -10.17 7.64 16.58
C LYS A 26 -8.90 7.37 17.39
N ARG A 27 -9.00 6.80 18.59
CA ARG A 27 -7.83 6.49 19.43
C ARG A 27 -6.91 5.43 18.83
N LEU A 28 -7.48 4.40 18.19
CA LEU A 28 -6.69 3.44 17.44
C LEU A 28 -5.95 4.14 16.30
N GLY A 29 -6.63 5.05 15.60
CA GLY A 29 -6.06 5.83 14.53
C GLY A 29 -4.91 6.73 15.00
N GLU A 30 -5.10 7.52 16.05
CA GLU A 30 -4.06 8.40 16.62
C GLU A 30 -2.81 7.63 17.06
N TYR A 31 -2.96 6.40 17.55
CA TYR A 31 -1.84 5.58 18.00
C TYR A 31 -1.06 4.93 16.84
N PHE A 32 -1.75 4.45 15.80
CA PHE A 32 -1.12 3.70 14.69
C PHE A 32 -0.83 4.55 13.46
N TYR A 33 -1.56 5.64 13.23
CA TYR A 33 -1.42 6.54 12.10
C TYR A 33 -0.83 7.88 12.55
N THR A 34 0.35 7.85 13.17
CA THR A 34 1.09 9.07 13.49
C THR A 34 1.67 9.72 12.23
N SER A 35 2.12 10.97 12.33
CA SER A 35 2.79 11.67 11.23
C SER A 35 4.11 10.99 10.82
N GLU A 36 4.84 10.39 11.76
CA GLU A 36 6.06 9.63 11.49
C GLU A 36 5.75 8.37 10.67
N ASN A 37 4.72 7.62 11.06
CA ASN A 37 4.27 6.46 10.29
C ASN A 37 3.79 6.86 8.90
N TYR A 38 3.08 7.99 8.78
CA TYR A 38 2.70 8.53 7.48
C TYR A 38 3.91 8.81 6.58
N GLN A 39 4.95 9.47 7.10
CA GLN A 39 6.18 9.73 6.34
C GLN A 39 6.89 8.43 5.94
N MET A 40 6.91 7.43 6.83
CA MET A 40 7.45 6.11 6.52
C MET A 40 6.67 5.43 5.38
N PHE A 41 5.34 5.43 5.44
CA PHE A 41 4.50 4.88 4.38
C PHE A 41 4.67 5.62 3.05
N LEU A 42 4.78 6.95 3.09
CA LEU A 42 5.00 7.77 1.89
C LEU A 42 6.39 7.54 1.29
N SER A 43 7.41 7.33 2.12
CA SER A 43 8.75 6.97 1.66
C SER A 43 8.75 5.60 0.97
N GLU A 44 8.14 4.59 1.60
CA GLU A 44 8.02 3.25 1.02
C GLU A 44 7.22 3.27 -0.28
N TRP A 45 6.11 4.01 -0.31
CA TRP A 45 5.29 4.24 -1.50
C TRP A 45 6.11 4.79 -2.68
N ARG A 46 6.97 5.79 -2.42
CA ARG A 46 7.76 6.46 -3.47
C ARG A 46 8.93 5.62 -3.97
N THR A 47 9.38 4.65 -3.19
CA THR A 47 10.62 3.91 -3.43
C THR A 47 10.40 2.46 -3.85
N ILE A 48 9.18 1.92 -3.70
CA ILE A 48 8.88 0.57 -4.16
C ILE A 48 9.06 0.45 -5.67
N MET A 49 9.88 -0.52 -6.09
CA MET A 49 10.15 -0.82 -7.49
C MET A 49 10.08 -2.33 -7.74
N LEU A 50 9.45 -2.74 -8.84
CA LEU A 50 9.30 -4.14 -9.21
C LEU A 50 10.64 -4.85 -9.38
N LYS A 51 11.63 -4.17 -9.97
CA LYS A 51 13.00 -4.70 -10.12
C LYS A 51 13.64 -5.10 -8.77
N ASP A 52 13.38 -4.33 -7.71
CA ASP A 52 13.93 -4.58 -6.38
C ASP A 52 13.16 -5.74 -5.72
N VAL A 53 11.84 -5.83 -5.96
CA VAL A 53 11.04 -6.98 -5.52
C VAL A 53 11.50 -8.26 -6.21
N ILE A 54 11.78 -8.25 -7.51
CA ILE A 54 12.33 -9.40 -8.25
C ILE A 54 13.68 -9.81 -7.67
N ALA A 55 14.59 -8.86 -7.46
CA ALA A 55 15.92 -9.14 -6.90
C ALA A 55 15.86 -9.75 -5.50
N ASN A 56 14.89 -9.33 -4.68
CA ASN A 56 14.70 -9.82 -3.31
C ASN A 56 13.88 -11.12 -3.22
N ASN A 57 13.28 -11.59 -4.31
CA ASN A 57 12.44 -12.81 -4.33
C ASN A 57 12.83 -13.73 -5.51
N PRO A 58 14.04 -14.30 -5.52
CA PRO A 58 14.53 -15.12 -6.62
C PRO A 58 13.75 -16.43 -6.81
N ASP A 59 12.97 -16.85 -5.81
CA ASP A 59 12.08 -18.01 -5.84
C ASP A 59 10.73 -17.74 -6.54
N LYS A 60 10.44 -16.48 -6.87
CA LYS A 60 9.12 -16.05 -7.38
C LYS A 60 9.12 -15.76 -8.86
N THR A 61 7.98 -16.02 -9.48
CA THR A 61 7.74 -15.60 -10.87
C THR A 61 7.56 -14.08 -10.95
N LEU A 62 7.71 -13.52 -12.14
CA LEU A 62 7.46 -12.10 -12.39
C LEU A 62 6.04 -11.68 -11.94
N THR A 63 5.03 -12.50 -12.25
CA THR A 63 3.63 -12.24 -11.84
C THR A 63 3.48 -12.21 -10.32
N GLN A 64 4.12 -13.12 -9.59
CA GLN A 64 4.09 -13.11 -8.13
C GLN A 64 4.79 -11.88 -7.54
N CYS A 65 5.91 -11.46 -8.13
CA CYS A 65 6.60 -10.22 -7.75
C CYS A 65 5.74 -8.98 -8.04
N LEU A 66 5.00 -8.99 -9.15
CA LEU A 66 4.06 -7.93 -9.49
C LEU A 66 2.90 -7.87 -8.49
N ASP A 67 2.32 -9.01 -8.12
CA ASP A 67 1.26 -9.07 -7.11
C ASP A 67 1.74 -8.52 -5.76
N ILE A 68 2.99 -8.80 -5.36
CA ILE A 68 3.59 -8.19 -4.16
C ILE A 68 3.62 -6.66 -4.25
N VAL A 69 4.00 -6.08 -5.39
CA VAL A 69 4.01 -4.63 -5.59
C VAL A 69 2.60 -4.05 -5.53
N ILE A 70 1.64 -4.69 -6.20
CA ILE A 70 0.23 -4.28 -6.24
C ILE A 70 -0.36 -4.25 -4.83
N ASP A 71 -0.26 -5.37 -4.11
CA ASP A 71 -0.80 -5.53 -2.76
C ASP A 71 -0.16 -4.51 -1.80
N LYS A 72 1.15 -4.31 -1.93
CA LYS A 72 1.89 -3.38 -1.08
C LYS A 72 1.48 -1.92 -1.34
N LEU A 73 1.32 -1.52 -2.60
CA LEU A 73 0.81 -0.19 -2.93
C LEU A 73 -0.61 0.01 -2.40
N GLN A 74 -1.53 -0.93 -2.62
CA GLN A 74 -2.89 -0.82 -2.08
C GLN A 74 -2.91 -0.66 -0.56
N LEU A 75 -2.10 -1.46 0.15
CA LEU A 75 -1.99 -1.39 1.60
C LEU A 75 -1.47 -0.02 2.07
N LEU A 76 -0.42 0.50 1.42
CA LEU A 76 0.14 1.82 1.74
C LEU A 76 -0.86 2.95 1.45
N HIS A 77 -1.57 2.89 0.32
CA HIS A 77 -2.63 3.85 -0.01
C HIS A 77 -3.72 3.86 1.05
N GLN A 78 -4.20 2.68 1.47
CA GLN A 78 -5.22 2.56 2.50
C GLN A 78 -4.74 3.13 3.85
N ALA A 79 -3.51 2.83 4.25
CA ALA A 79 -2.92 3.32 5.49
C ALA A 79 -2.77 4.85 5.50
N MET A 80 -2.56 5.47 4.34
CA MET A 80 -2.42 6.92 4.18
C MET A 80 -3.75 7.66 3.93
N THR A 81 -4.83 6.96 3.54
CA THR A 81 -6.11 7.58 3.16
C THR A 81 -6.69 8.45 4.28
N GLN A 82 -6.51 8.05 5.54
CA GLN A 82 -6.99 8.79 6.71
C GLN A 82 -6.23 10.11 6.99
N GLN A 83 -5.10 10.34 6.32
CA GLN A 83 -4.21 11.48 6.56
C GLN A 83 -3.93 12.29 5.28
N ASN A 84 -4.93 12.46 4.42
CA ASN A 84 -4.79 13.14 3.11
C ASN A 84 -3.76 12.45 2.19
N GLY A 85 -3.81 11.12 2.14
CA GLY A 85 -2.97 10.30 1.27
C GLY A 85 -3.15 10.59 -0.22
N PRO A 86 -2.32 9.96 -1.07
CA PRO A 86 -2.40 10.09 -2.52
C PRO A 86 -3.80 9.77 -3.06
N SER A 87 -4.22 10.38 -4.16
CA SER A 87 -5.46 10.01 -4.86
C SER A 87 -5.35 8.65 -5.55
N GLU A 88 -6.49 8.05 -5.92
CA GLU A 88 -6.54 6.82 -6.71
C GLU A 88 -5.78 6.94 -8.05
N ARG A 89 -5.83 8.12 -8.69
CA ARG A 89 -5.04 8.39 -9.89
C ARG A 89 -3.54 8.39 -9.59
N ALA A 90 -3.13 8.89 -8.43
CA ALA A 90 -1.74 8.82 -8.00
C ALA A 90 -1.32 7.38 -7.68
N LEU A 91 -2.23 6.53 -7.19
CA LEU A 91 -2.02 5.09 -7.01
C LEU A 91 -1.75 4.38 -8.34
N ALA A 92 -2.57 4.62 -9.36
CA ALA A 92 -2.34 4.07 -10.70
C ALA A 92 -1.00 4.53 -11.29
N ASN A 93 -0.69 5.83 -11.20
CA ASN A 93 0.58 6.38 -11.68
C ASN A 93 1.79 5.79 -10.93
N GLN A 94 1.66 5.57 -9.62
CA GLN A 94 2.74 4.97 -8.84
C GLN A 94 3.00 3.52 -9.26
N LEU A 95 1.97 2.74 -9.57
CA LEU A 95 2.14 1.37 -10.06
C LEU A 95 2.91 1.34 -11.39
N ILE A 96 2.57 2.25 -12.32
CA ILE A 96 3.32 2.45 -13.57
C ILE A 96 4.78 2.80 -13.27
N SER A 97 5.01 3.77 -12.37
CA SER A 97 6.36 4.19 -11.97
C SER A 97 7.17 3.04 -11.38
N ALA A 98 6.56 2.23 -10.50
CA ALA A 98 7.21 1.10 -9.84
C ALA A 98 7.65 0.01 -10.83
N CYS A 99 6.96 -0.11 -11.96
CA CYS A 99 7.26 -1.08 -13.01
C CYS A 99 8.29 -0.58 -14.05
N GLN A 100 8.75 0.67 -13.95
CA GLN A 100 9.76 1.22 -14.86
C GLN A 100 11.07 0.43 -14.79
N GLY A 101 11.66 0.17 -15.97
CA GLY A 101 12.91 -0.59 -16.10
C GLY A 101 12.74 -2.11 -16.15
N VAL A 102 11.50 -2.63 -16.12
CA VAL A 102 11.20 -4.04 -16.39
C VAL A 102 10.68 -4.18 -17.82
N GLU A 103 11.43 -4.85 -18.69
CA GLU A 103 11.14 -4.93 -20.13
C GLU A 103 9.75 -5.51 -20.43
N ALA A 104 9.35 -6.55 -19.69
CA ALA A 104 8.03 -7.17 -19.81
C ALA A 104 6.86 -6.20 -19.58
N CYS A 105 7.05 -5.13 -18.79
CA CYS A 105 5.99 -4.15 -18.52
C CYS A 105 5.93 -3.02 -19.55
N SER A 106 6.95 -2.88 -20.41
CA SER A 106 7.18 -1.68 -21.25
C SER A 106 5.97 -1.25 -22.10
N ALA A 107 5.23 -2.21 -22.67
CA ALA A 107 4.06 -1.93 -23.51
C ALA A 107 2.90 -1.26 -22.72
N VAL A 108 2.74 -1.60 -21.44
CA VAL A 108 1.70 -1.05 -20.58
C VAL A 108 2.06 0.36 -20.10
N LEU A 109 3.35 0.66 -19.91
CA LEU A 109 3.83 1.95 -19.40
C LEU A 109 3.60 3.13 -20.35
N ILE A 110 3.37 2.86 -21.65
CA ILE A 110 3.21 3.88 -22.70
C ILE A 110 1.76 4.34 -22.83
N ARG A 111 0.81 3.59 -22.25
CA ARG A 111 -0.62 3.89 -22.33
C ARG A 111 -1.00 4.95 -21.29
N PRO A 112 -1.94 5.86 -21.60
CA PRO A 112 -2.44 6.79 -20.61
C PRO A 112 -3.06 6.03 -19.44
N ALA A 113 -2.70 6.43 -18.21
CA ALA A 113 -3.13 5.75 -17.00
C ALA A 113 -4.66 5.73 -16.89
N SER A 114 -5.20 4.52 -16.83
CA SER A 114 -6.59 4.21 -16.48
C SER A 114 -6.72 4.06 -14.95
N THR A 115 -7.69 3.30 -14.44
CA THR A 115 -7.80 3.02 -12.99
C THR A 115 -6.66 2.10 -12.54
N PHE A 116 -6.41 2.04 -11.23
CA PHE A 116 -5.39 1.16 -10.68
C PHE A 116 -5.63 -0.31 -11.08
N GLU A 117 -6.88 -0.76 -11.04
CA GLU A 117 -7.30 -2.12 -11.38
C GLU A 117 -7.06 -2.44 -12.86
N ALA A 118 -7.30 -1.47 -13.74
CA ALA A 118 -7.06 -1.63 -15.17
C ALA A 118 -5.55 -1.75 -15.45
N VAL A 119 -4.72 -0.88 -14.86
CA VAL A 119 -3.25 -0.98 -14.97
C VAL A 119 -2.75 -2.31 -14.41
N ALA A 120 -3.22 -2.72 -13.23
CA ALA A 120 -2.85 -4.00 -12.62
C ALA A 120 -3.24 -5.20 -13.48
N SER A 121 -4.43 -5.17 -14.08
CA SER A 121 -4.91 -6.22 -15.00
C SER A 121 -4.04 -6.28 -16.26
N GLU A 122 -3.73 -5.14 -16.87
CA GLU A 122 -2.87 -5.08 -18.06
C GLU A 122 -1.45 -5.61 -17.75
N LEU A 123 -0.86 -5.21 -16.62
CA LEU A 123 0.48 -5.68 -16.22
C LEU A 123 0.54 -7.18 -15.96
N ARG A 124 -0.55 -7.81 -15.48
CA ARG A 124 -0.61 -9.27 -15.29
C ARG A 124 -0.71 -10.06 -16.60
N ASN A 125 -1.19 -9.42 -17.66
CA ASN A 125 -1.40 -10.02 -18.98
C ASN A 125 -0.32 -9.64 -20.01
N ALA A 126 0.70 -8.87 -19.60
CA ALA A 126 1.84 -8.47 -20.42
C ALA A 126 2.91 -9.57 -20.45
#